data_AF-A0A2D8GMN4-F1
#
_entry.id   AF-A0A2D8GMN4-F1
#
_cell.length_a   1.000
_cell.length_b   1.000
_cell.length_c   1.000
_cell.angle_alpha   90.00
_cell.angle_beta   90.00
_cell.angle_gamma   90.00
#
_symmetry.space_group_name_H-M   'P 1'
#
loop_
_entity.id
_entity.type
_entity.pdbx_description
1 polymer ?
#
loop_
_entity_poly.entity_id
_entity_poly.type
_entity_poly.pdbx_seq_one_letter_code
_entity_poly.pdbx_strand_id
1 'polypeptide(L)' 'FRHLSHEQIDPYLAWDKPYSSTGSFKAESKGIALFEEISSKDPTALMGLPLIDLVSILTKLKVYILK' A
#
# COMPACT_ATOMS: atom_id res chain seq x y z
N PHE A 1 3.01 3.79 -12.45
CA PHE A 1 2.41 5.05 -11.96
C PHE A 1 1.95 5.85 -13.16
N ARG A 2 0.87 6.62 -13.03
CA ARG A 2 0.39 7.48 -14.10
C ARG A 2 1.36 8.62 -14.38
N HIS A 3 1.42 9.06 -15.63
CA HIS A 3 2.03 10.35 -15.96
C HIS A 3 1.06 11.48 -15.58
N LEU A 4 1.37 12.19 -14.48
CA LEU A 4 0.55 13.27 -13.95
C LEU A 4 1.28 14.60 -14.01
N SER A 5 0.54 15.68 -14.28
CA SER A 5 1.07 17.05 -14.18
C SER A 5 1.09 17.52 -12.72
N HIS A 6 1.83 18.60 -12.44
CA HIS A 6 1.84 19.23 -11.13
C HIS A 6 0.43 19.65 -10.68
N GLU A 7 -0.37 20.19 -11.60
CA GLU A 7 -1.77 20.59 -11.35
C GLU A 7 -2.67 19.42 -10.92
N GLN A 8 -2.35 18.19 -11.33
CA GLN A 8 -3.07 16.98 -10.93
C GLN A 8 -2.57 16.44 -9.57
N ILE A 9 -1.31 16.72 -9.22
CA ILE A 9 -0.65 16.25 -7.99
C ILE A 9 -0.96 17.17 -6.80
N ASP A 10 -1.01 18.49 -7.00
CA ASP A 10 -1.24 19.46 -5.91
C ASP A 10 -2.53 19.19 -5.11
N PRO A 11 -3.68 18.88 -5.75
CA PRO A 11 -4.90 18.52 -5.04
C PRO A 11 -4.75 17.24 -4.20
N TYR A 12 -3.96 16.27 -4.70
CA TYR A 12 -3.67 15.05 -3.97
C TYR A 12 -2.85 15.35 -2.70
N LEU A 13 -1.77 16.11 -2.84
CA LEU A 13 -0.89 16.47 -1.71
C LEU A 13 -1.64 17.30 -0.66
N ALA A 14 -2.44 18.28 -1.08
CA ALA A 14 -3.22 19.11 -0.17
C ALA A 14 -4.25 18.31 0.64
N TRP A 15 -4.83 17.28 0.03
CA TRP A 15 -5.87 16.47 0.64
C TRP A 15 -5.30 15.38 1.55
N ASP A 16 -4.39 14.54 1.03
CA ASP A 16 -3.94 13.32 1.71
C ASP A 16 -2.74 13.56 2.65
N LYS A 17 -2.08 14.72 2.47
CA LYS A 17 -0.87 15.17 3.19
C LYS A 17 0.09 14.01 3.48
N PRO A 18 0.55 13.27 2.46
CA PRO A 18 1.28 12.03 2.64
C PRO A 18 2.77 12.26 2.97
N TYR A 19 3.11 13.38 3.60
CA TYR A 19 4.50 13.84 3.78
C TYR A 19 5.34 12.94 4.69
N SER A 20 4.67 12.17 5.56
CA SER A 20 5.30 11.19 6.44
C SER A 20 5.20 9.75 5.93
N SER A 21 4.63 9.53 4.74
CA SER A 21 4.50 8.21 4.12
C SER A 21 5.68 7.94 3.20
N THR A 22 6.21 6.72 3.21
CA THR A 22 7.25 6.29 2.27
C THR A 22 6.76 6.46 0.82
N GLY A 23 7.52 7.19 0.01
CA GLY A 23 7.12 7.49 -1.38
C GLY A 23 6.04 8.55 -1.52
N SER A 24 5.65 9.23 -0.45
CA SER A 24 4.65 10.30 -0.43
C SER A 24 3.31 9.90 -1.07
N PHE A 25 2.90 8.64 -0.90
CA PHE A 25 1.57 8.18 -1.28
C PHE A 25 0.94 7.28 -0.20
N LYS A 26 -0.40 7.17 -0.24
CA LYS A 26 -1.19 6.21 0.54
C LYS A 26 -2.15 5.47 -0.39
N ALA A 27 -1.82 4.23 -0.72
CA ALA A 27 -2.59 3.43 -1.68
C ALA A 27 -3.97 3.02 -1.15
N GLU A 28 -4.14 3.00 0.17
CA GLU A 28 -5.39 2.79 0.88
C GLU A 28 -6.33 4.01 0.86
N SER A 29 -5.82 5.17 0.41
CA SER A 29 -6.51 6.46 0.39
C SER A 29 -6.65 6.97 -1.05
N LYS A 30 -6.70 8.30 -1.26
CA LYS A 30 -6.69 8.91 -2.61
C LYS A 30 -5.42 8.62 -3.40
N GLY A 31 -4.34 8.15 -2.76
CA GLY A 31 -3.11 7.80 -3.45
C GLY A 31 -3.30 6.70 -4.49
N ILE A 32 -4.35 5.88 -4.40
CA ILE A 32 -4.68 4.88 -5.43
C ILE A 32 -4.87 5.50 -6.83
N ALA A 33 -5.34 6.75 -6.90
CA ALA A 33 -5.54 7.45 -8.17
C ALA A 33 -4.21 7.74 -8.91
N LEU A 34 -3.07 7.69 -8.22
CA LEU A 34 -1.75 7.89 -8.82
C LEU A 34 -1.25 6.67 -9.59
N PHE A 35 -1.88 5.51 -9.40
CA PHE A 35 -1.43 4.24 -9.95
C PHE A 35 -2.22 3.88 -11.22
N GLU A 36 -1.50 3.32 -12.19
CA GLU A 36 -2.11 2.63 -13.34
C GLU A 36 -2.45 1.19 -12.97
N GLU A 37 -1.55 0.55 -12.22
CA GLU A 37 -1.66 -0.81 -11.74
C GLU A 37 -0.86 -0.96 -10.44
N ILE A 38 -1.30 -1.87 -9.57
CA ILE A 38 -0.53 -2.40 -8.46
C ILE A 38 -0.53 -3.92 -8.61
N SER A 39 0.65 -4.51 -8.87
CA SER A 39 0.82 -5.95 -8.92
C SER A 39 1.45 -6.42 -7.61
N SER A 40 0.72 -7.22 -6.85
CA SER A 40 1.22 -7.80 -5.60
C SER A 40 0.67 -9.21 -5.38
N LYS A 41 1.49 -10.08 -4.79
CA LYS A 41 1.04 -11.37 -4.25
C LYS A 41 0.23 -11.19 -2.97
N ASP A 42 0.43 -10.08 -2.27
CA ASP A 42 -0.23 -9.74 -1.02
C ASP A 42 -0.46 -8.22 -0.93
N PRO A 43 -1.72 -7.74 -0.96
CA PRO A 43 -1.99 -6.31 -0.86
C PRO A 43 -1.57 -5.72 0.50
N THR A 44 -1.49 -6.52 1.56
CA THR A 44 -1.10 -6.05 2.90
C THR A 44 0.40 -5.76 3.00
N ALA A 45 1.21 -6.33 2.09
CA ALA A 45 2.61 -5.97 1.94
C ALA A 45 2.79 -4.48 1.62
N LEU A 46 1.86 -3.89 0.86
CA LEU A 46 1.88 -2.46 0.53
C LEU A 46 1.62 -1.58 1.75
N MET A 47 0.92 -2.10 2.75
CA MET A 47 0.68 -1.44 4.04
C MET A 47 1.86 -1.58 5.02
N GLY A 48 2.90 -2.34 4.65
CA GLY A 48 4.11 -2.53 5.44
C GLY A 48 4.28 -3.89 6.09
N LEU A 49 3.31 -4.82 5.95
CA LEU A 49 3.44 -6.17 6.51
C LEU A 49 2.76 -7.22 5.60
N PRO A 50 3.51 -8.14 4.97
CA PRO A 50 2.94 -9.18 4.12
C PRO A 50 2.27 -10.26 4.97
N LEU A 51 0.97 -10.12 5.24
CA LEU A 51 0.21 -11.03 6.09
C LEU A 51 0.08 -12.46 5.52
N ILE A 52 0.05 -12.64 4.20
CA ILE A 52 0.01 -13.98 3.58
C ILE A 52 1.30 -14.75 3.90
N ASP A 53 2.44 -14.09 3.74
CA ASP A 53 3.74 -14.67 4.08
C ASP A 53 3.89 -14.85 5.59
N LEU A 54 3.40 -13.89 6.39
CA LEU A 54 3.40 -13.99 7.84
C LEU A 54 2.59 -15.20 8.33
N VAL A 55 1.36 -15.40 7.84
CA VAL A 55 0.54 -16.57 8.18
C VAL A 55 1.26 -17.86 7.80
N SER A 56 1.94 -17.87 6.64
CA SER A 56 2.75 -19.01 6.20
C SER A 56 3.92 -19.30 7.15
N ILE A 57 4.59 -18.27 7.66
CA ILE A 57 5.65 -18.40 8.67
C ILE A 57 5.09 -18.89 10.00
N LEU A 58 4.01 -18.28 10.49
CA LEU A 58 3.37 -18.66 11.75
C LEU A 58 2.91 -20.12 11.74
N THR A 59 2.38 -20.58 10.61
CA THR A 59 1.98 -21.98 10.42
C THR A 59 3.18 -22.93 10.54
N LYS A 60 4.34 -22.57 9.97
CA LYS A 60 5.59 -23.36 10.14
C LYS A 60 6.07 -23.39 11.59
N LEU A 61 5.79 -22.34 12.35
CA LEU A 61 6.06 -22.25 13.80
C LEU A 61 4.96 -22.90 14.65
N LYS A 62 3.98 -23.58 14.05
CA LYS A 62 2.83 -24.22 14.73
C LYS A 62 1.94 -23.23 15.47
N VAL A 63 1.90 -21.98 15.01
CA VAL A 63 0.94 -20.95 15.44
C VAL A 63 -0.13 -20.84 14.37
N TYR A 64 -1.34 -21.33 14.67
CA TYR A 64 -2.45 -21.39 13.73
C TYR A 64 -3.42 -20.22 13.96
N ILE A 65 -3.64 -19.43 12.91
CA ILE A 65 -4.55 -18.27 12.95
C ILE A 65 -6.02 -18.69 12.78
N LEU A 66 -6.26 -19.71 11.96
CA LEU A 66 -7.58 -20.31 11.78
C LEU A 66 -7.67 -21.53 12.71
N LYS A 67 -8.77 -21.63 13.46
CA LYS A 67 -9.09 -22.80 14.29
C LYS A 67 -9.76 -23.88 13.46
#